data_AF-A0A8C6QVJ3-F1
#
_entry.id   AF-A0A8C6QVJ3-F1
#
_cell.length_a   1.000
_cell.length_b   1.000
_cell.length_c   1.000
_cell.angle_alpha   90.00
_cell.angle_beta   90.00
_cell.angle_gamma   90.00
#
_symmetry.space_group_name_H-M   'P 1'
#
loop_
_entity.id
_entity.type
_entity.pdbx_description
1 polymer ?
#
loop_
_entity_poly.entity_id
_entity_poly.type
_entity_poly.pdbx_seq_one_letter_code
_entity_poly.pdbx_strand_id
1 'polypeptide(L)'
;MGDRGGAGGSRRRRAGSRVSVQGGGGPSVAEEEVRDLTSAPDVGAGGDAPTPNKDGHVDVGSGHWELRCHRLQDSLFSSDSGFSNYRGILNWCVVMLILSNTRLFLENLIKYGILVDPIQVVSLFLKDPYSWPAPCLVIASNIFSVAAFQIEKRLAVGAITEQVGLLLHVANLATILCFPAAVALLVESITPVGSVLALASYSIIFLKLFSYRHVNLWCRQCRVKAKAGKVSGAAVQHTVSYPDNLTYRDLYYFIFAPTLCYELNFPRSPRIRKRFLLRRVLEMVRFGPSGVWMVPTIQNSMKPFKDMDYSRIIERLLKLAVPNHLIWLIFFYWLFHSCLNVVAELMQFGDREFYRDWWNAESVIYFWQNWNIPVHKWCSRHFYKPLLRRGTNRWVARTGVFLASAFFHEYLVSIPLRMFRLWAFTAMMAQIPLAWIVGRFFQGNYGNAAVWMTLIIGQPVAVLMYVHDYYVLNYEAPTVGGA
;
A
#
# COMPACT_ATOMS: atom_id res chain seq x y z
N MET A 1 48.31 77.20 -18.58
CA MET A 1 47.22 77.86 -17.84
C MET A 1 46.91 77.00 -16.65
N GLY A 2 46.97 77.60 -15.46
CA GLY A 2 46.95 76.94 -14.16
C GLY A 2 45.62 76.27 -13.80
N ASP A 3 45.43 75.71 -12.61
CA ASP A 3 46.28 75.28 -11.49
C ASP A 3 45.26 74.81 -10.43
N ARG A 4 45.71 73.95 -9.50
CA ARG A 4 45.09 73.63 -8.17
C ARG A 4 43.86 72.72 -8.14
N GLY A 5 43.83 71.58 -7.45
CA GLY A 5 44.77 70.99 -6.48
C GLY A 5 44.34 71.16 -5.02
N GLY A 6 44.52 70.10 -4.23
CA GLY A 6 44.43 70.07 -2.76
C GLY A 6 43.86 68.72 -2.25
N ALA A 7 44.65 67.66 -2.10
CA ALA A 7 45.56 67.32 -0.98
C ALA A 7 44.81 66.95 0.32
N GLY A 8 45.12 65.87 1.06
CA GLY A 8 46.12 64.81 0.90
C GLY A 8 46.25 63.92 2.15
N GLY A 9 46.90 62.75 1.97
CA GLY A 9 47.75 62.01 2.95
C GLY A 9 47.10 61.35 4.19
N SER A 10 47.59 60.26 4.78
CA SER A 10 48.73 59.35 4.47
C SER A 10 48.71 58.16 5.46
N ARG A 11 49.27 56.99 5.05
CA ARG A 11 49.97 55.95 5.86
C ARG A 11 49.13 55.19 6.92
N ARG A 12 49.36 53.93 7.31
CA ARG A 12 50.53 53.01 7.38
C ARG A 12 49.94 51.60 7.64
N ARG A 13 50.24 50.57 6.84
CA ARG A 13 51.21 49.45 7.05
C ARG A 13 50.92 48.43 8.20
N ARG A 14 50.79 47.16 7.75
CA ARG A 14 51.32 45.86 8.28
C ARG A 14 50.58 45.07 9.41
N ALA A 15 50.04 43.92 8.97
CA ALA A 15 50.38 42.52 9.33
C ALA A 15 50.30 42.01 10.80
N GLY A 16 49.72 40.82 10.98
CA GLY A 16 50.19 39.85 11.99
C GLY A 16 49.15 39.00 12.75
N SER A 17 48.67 37.92 12.13
CA SER A 17 48.53 36.53 12.66
C SER A 17 48.45 36.23 14.18
N ARG A 18 47.37 35.49 14.53
CA ARG A 18 47.29 34.25 15.36
C ARG A 18 47.17 34.26 16.90
N VAL A 19 46.19 33.42 17.31
CA VAL A 19 46.26 32.29 18.29
C VAL A 19 45.73 32.50 19.71
N SER A 20 44.61 31.79 19.96
CA SER A 20 44.20 30.91 21.07
C SER A 20 44.57 31.20 22.53
N VAL A 21 43.71 30.67 23.42
CA VAL A 21 43.96 29.98 24.72
C VAL A 21 42.84 30.42 25.68
N GLN A 22 42.24 29.65 26.59
CA GLN A 22 42.17 28.22 26.95
C GLN A 22 41.47 28.19 28.33
N GLY A 23 40.72 27.13 28.64
CA GLY A 23 40.37 26.72 30.01
C GLY A 23 39.25 27.51 30.70
N GLY A 24 38.40 26.89 31.51
CA GLY A 24 38.36 25.51 31.98
C GLY A 24 37.35 25.36 33.14
N GLY A 25 36.88 24.12 33.37
CA GLY A 25 36.37 23.63 34.66
C GLY A 25 34.86 23.65 34.91
N GLY A 26 34.25 22.45 35.03
CA GLY A 26 33.05 22.19 35.87
C GLY A 26 33.45 22.02 37.36
N PRO A 27 32.70 21.30 38.23
CA PRO A 27 31.40 20.60 38.06
C PRO A 27 30.42 20.74 39.28
N SER A 28 29.40 19.86 39.33
CA SER A 28 28.52 19.40 40.46
C SER A 28 27.44 20.37 41.01
N VAL A 29 26.12 20.05 40.97
CA VAL A 29 25.31 19.09 41.79
C VAL A 29 25.20 19.61 43.25
N ALA A 30 24.07 19.87 43.92
CA ALA A 30 22.79 19.15 44.02
C ALA A 30 21.64 20.00 44.65
N GLU A 31 20.43 19.40 44.66
CA GLU A 31 19.30 19.51 45.62
C GLU A 31 18.48 20.82 45.70
N GLU A 32 17.21 20.85 45.30
CA GLU A 32 15.96 20.26 45.87
C GLU A 32 15.25 21.24 46.84
N GLU A 33 14.16 21.88 46.37
CA GLU A 33 13.04 22.25 47.24
C GLU A 33 11.71 22.34 46.46
N VAL A 34 10.69 21.74 47.06
CA VAL A 34 9.33 21.46 46.59
C VAL A 34 8.40 22.66 46.89
N ARG A 35 7.49 23.00 45.97
CA ARG A 35 6.08 23.36 46.29
C ARG A 35 5.18 23.53 45.07
N ASP A 36 4.13 22.68 45.08
CA ASP A 36 2.75 22.86 44.63
C ASP A 36 2.42 23.73 43.40
N LEU A 37 1.69 23.14 42.45
CA LEU A 37 0.31 23.54 42.14
C LEU A 37 -0.37 22.57 41.16
N THR A 38 -1.49 22.05 41.61
CA THR A 38 -2.55 21.35 40.86
C THR A 38 -3.17 22.22 39.77
N SER A 39 -3.37 21.70 38.55
CA SER A 39 -4.65 21.74 37.79
C SER A 39 -4.45 21.30 36.32
N ALA A 40 -5.46 20.64 35.78
CA ALA A 40 -5.50 19.96 34.49
C ALA A 40 -5.32 20.90 33.27
N PRO A 41 -4.88 20.39 32.10
CA PRO A 41 -4.88 21.19 30.88
C PRO A 41 -6.26 21.18 30.22
N ASP A 42 -6.88 22.35 30.16
CA ASP A 42 -8.07 22.62 29.36
C ASP A 42 -7.80 22.38 27.87
N VAL A 43 -8.75 21.70 27.24
CA VAL A 43 -8.82 21.41 25.82
C VAL A 43 -9.27 22.68 25.10
N GLY A 44 -8.30 23.54 24.74
CA GLY A 44 -8.52 24.71 23.90
C GLY A 44 -8.52 24.34 22.42
N ALA A 45 -9.70 24.32 21.81
CA ALA A 45 -9.88 24.34 20.37
C ALA A 45 -9.43 25.72 19.82
N GLY A 46 -8.19 25.80 19.35
CA GLY A 46 -7.66 26.95 18.61
C GLY A 46 -7.26 26.52 17.21
N GLY A 47 -8.14 26.78 16.23
CA GLY A 47 -7.76 26.72 14.82
C GLY A 47 -6.96 27.98 14.47
N ASP A 48 -5.78 27.79 13.88
CA ASP A 48 -4.89 28.84 13.42
C ASP A 48 -5.61 29.79 12.45
N ALA A 49 -5.73 31.05 12.86
CA ALA A 49 -6.13 32.14 11.98
C ALA A 49 -4.91 32.61 11.15
N PRO A 50 -5.09 32.97 9.86
CA PRO A 50 -3.99 33.51 9.06
C PRO A 50 -3.58 34.89 9.58
N THR A 51 -2.27 35.10 9.74
CA THR A 51 -1.66 36.38 10.15
C THR A 51 -1.99 37.49 9.16
N PRO A 52 -2.48 38.68 9.58
CA PRO A 52 -2.65 39.81 8.69
C PRO A 52 -1.30 40.48 8.40
N ASN A 53 -1.10 40.84 7.13
CA ASN A 53 0.03 41.64 6.64
C ASN A 53 0.22 42.90 7.49
N LYS A 54 1.46 43.16 7.90
CA LYS A 54 1.89 44.46 8.40
C LYS A 54 1.89 45.44 7.24
N ASP A 55 1.03 46.45 7.29
CA ASP A 55 1.30 47.79 6.75
C ASP A 55 0.30 48.80 7.34
N GLY A 56 0.84 49.84 8.00
CA GLY A 56 0.30 51.20 7.96
C GLY A 56 -0.85 51.61 8.91
N HIS A 57 -0.51 52.53 9.82
CA HIS A 57 -1.34 53.55 10.47
C HIS A 57 -2.29 53.16 11.62
N VAL A 58 -1.92 53.65 12.81
CA VAL A 58 -2.76 53.78 14.00
C VAL A 58 -3.50 55.11 13.88
N ASP A 59 -4.83 55.07 13.89
CA ASP A 59 -5.66 56.22 14.22
C ASP A 59 -6.65 55.84 15.32
N VAL A 60 -6.68 56.69 16.34
CA VAL A 60 -7.50 56.57 17.55
C VAL A 60 -8.84 57.25 17.29
N GLY A 61 -9.93 56.49 17.41
CA GLY A 61 -11.28 57.07 17.48
C GLY A 61 -12.33 56.24 16.74
N SER A 62 -12.93 55.26 17.41
CA SER A 62 -14.00 54.47 16.83
C SER A 62 -14.91 53.88 17.92
N GLY A 63 -16.20 54.15 17.78
CA GLY A 63 -17.24 53.76 18.72
C GLY A 63 -17.63 52.28 18.63
N HIS A 64 -18.79 51.97 19.21
CA HIS A 64 -19.49 50.67 19.27
C HIS A 64 -19.51 49.79 18.01
N TRP A 65 -18.97 50.23 16.86
CA TRP A 65 -18.99 49.56 15.56
C TRP A 65 -17.78 48.65 15.27
N GLU A 66 -16.74 48.65 16.11
CA GLU A 66 -15.53 47.83 15.91
C GLU A 66 -15.60 46.40 16.47
N LEU A 67 -16.65 46.06 17.24
CA LEU A 67 -16.87 44.71 17.77
C LEU A 67 -17.71 43.84 16.82
N ARG A 68 -17.36 43.77 15.54
CA ARG A 68 -18.10 42.93 14.57
C ARG A 68 -17.85 41.44 14.83
N CYS A 69 -18.86 40.73 15.33
CA CYS A 69 -18.83 39.28 15.52
C CYS A 69 -19.03 38.50 14.21
N HIS A 70 -19.63 39.12 13.20
CA HIS A 70 -19.87 38.51 11.89
C HIS A 70 -18.74 38.84 10.92
N ARG A 71 -18.21 37.79 10.27
CA ARG A 71 -17.17 37.87 9.25
C ARG A 71 -17.71 37.30 7.95
N LEU A 72 -17.23 37.82 6.82
CA LEU A 72 -17.44 37.19 5.52
C LEU A 72 -16.68 35.86 5.54
N GLN A 73 -17.42 34.77 5.58
CA GLN A 73 -16.88 33.41 5.63
C GLN A 73 -17.84 32.48 4.90
N ASP A 74 -17.28 31.53 4.15
CA ASP A 74 -18.08 30.51 3.50
C ASP A 74 -18.52 29.44 4.50
N SER A 75 -19.64 28.77 4.18
CA SER A 75 -20.07 27.62 4.97
C SER A 75 -19.02 26.50 4.88
N LEU A 76 -18.80 25.73 5.95
CA LEU A 76 -17.72 24.74 5.97
C LEU A 76 -17.84 23.68 4.87
N PHE A 77 -19.05 23.32 4.44
CA PHE A 77 -19.26 22.35 3.35
C PHE A 77 -19.38 23.00 1.96
N SER A 78 -19.27 24.33 1.85
CA SER A 78 -19.11 24.99 0.56
C SER A 78 -17.80 24.54 -0.10
N SER A 79 -17.83 24.30 -1.41
CA SER A 79 -16.63 23.91 -2.17
C SER A 79 -15.48 24.90 -2.03
N ASP A 80 -15.80 26.19 -1.85
CA ASP A 80 -14.83 27.29 -1.77
C ASP A 80 -14.24 27.49 -0.36
N SER A 81 -14.77 26.78 0.66
CA SER A 81 -14.33 26.93 2.06
C SER A 81 -12.94 26.38 2.34
N GLY A 82 -12.44 25.48 1.47
CA GLY A 82 -11.17 24.76 1.66
C GLY A 82 -11.15 23.79 2.85
N PHE A 83 -12.28 23.54 3.51
CA PHE A 83 -12.35 22.69 4.69
C PHE A 83 -12.14 21.20 4.34
N SER A 84 -11.14 20.59 4.98
CA SER A 84 -10.69 19.21 4.70
C SER A 84 -10.73 18.26 5.91
N ASN A 85 -11.13 18.75 7.09
CA ASN A 85 -11.06 17.95 8.33
C ASN A 85 -12.35 17.16 8.61
N TYR A 86 -12.47 15.99 7.99
CA TYR A 86 -13.64 15.09 8.13
C TYR A 86 -13.45 13.95 9.15
N ARG A 87 -12.49 14.08 10.09
CA ARG A 87 -12.17 13.00 11.05
C ARG A 87 -13.37 12.57 11.91
N GLY A 88 -14.26 13.51 12.23
CA GLY A 88 -15.51 13.23 12.96
C GLY A 88 -16.45 12.29 12.20
N ILE A 89 -16.58 12.47 10.88
CA ILE A 89 -17.41 11.61 10.01
C ILE A 89 -16.85 10.19 9.99
N LEU A 90 -15.52 10.05 9.89
CA LEU A 90 -14.88 8.73 9.95
C LEU A 90 -15.17 8.02 11.29
N ASN A 91 -15.05 8.74 12.41
CA ASN A 91 -15.39 8.20 13.72
C ASN A 91 -16.87 7.77 13.80
N TRP A 92 -17.78 8.59 13.26
CA TRP A 92 -19.20 8.27 13.19
C TRP A 92 -19.47 7.00 12.37
N CYS A 93 -18.86 6.85 11.20
CA CYS A 93 -18.95 5.63 10.39
C CYS A 93 -18.48 4.39 11.17
N VAL A 94 -17.36 4.50 11.90
CA VAL A 94 -16.86 3.41 12.76
C VAL A 94 -17.87 3.08 13.86
N VAL A 95 -18.45 4.06 14.53
CA VAL A 95 -19.46 3.85 15.57
C VAL A 95 -20.71 3.17 15.00
N MET A 96 -21.24 3.64 13.87
CA MET A 96 -22.41 3.05 13.22
C MET A 96 -22.15 1.60 12.79
N LEU A 97 -20.98 1.33 12.23
CA LEU A 97 -20.56 -0.03 11.86
C LEU A 97 -20.35 -0.92 13.08
N ILE A 98 -19.94 -0.34 14.20
CA ILE A 98 -19.87 -1.06 15.47
C ILE A 98 -21.28 -1.41 15.94
N LEU A 99 -22.17 -0.43 16.07
CA LEU A 99 -23.52 -0.66 16.60
C LEU A 99 -24.33 -1.64 15.74
N SER A 100 -24.27 -1.52 14.41
CA SER A 100 -25.03 -2.39 13.50
C SER A 100 -24.57 -3.85 13.53
N ASN A 101 -23.25 -4.09 13.63
CA ASN A 101 -22.68 -5.44 13.57
C ASN A 101 -22.43 -6.08 14.94
N THR A 102 -22.49 -5.32 16.04
CA THR A 102 -22.18 -5.88 17.38
C THR A 102 -23.18 -6.95 17.77
N ARG A 103 -24.47 -6.76 17.47
CA ARG A 103 -25.48 -7.79 17.68
C ARG A 103 -25.15 -9.07 16.90
N LEU A 104 -24.89 -8.96 15.60
CA LEU A 104 -24.57 -10.11 14.74
C LEU A 104 -23.28 -10.81 15.19
N PHE A 105 -22.23 -10.04 15.51
CA PHE A 105 -20.97 -10.57 16.02
C PHE A 105 -21.15 -11.32 17.35
N LEU A 106 -21.90 -10.74 18.29
CA LEU A 106 -22.20 -11.38 19.57
C LEU A 106 -23.07 -12.63 19.38
N GLU A 107 -24.12 -12.57 18.57
CA GLU A 107 -24.95 -13.74 18.26
C GLU A 107 -24.10 -14.87 17.64
N ASN A 108 -23.17 -14.55 16.75
CA ASN A 108 -22.26 -15.55 16.18
C ASN A 108 -21.27 -16.09 17.20
N LEU A 109 -20.69 -15.24 18.04
CA LEU A 109 -19.78 -15.66 19.09
C LEU A 109 -20.49 -16.52 20.15
N ILE A 110 -21.76 -16.25 20.44
CA ILE A 110 -22.58 -17.01 21.39
C ILE A 110 -23.07 -18.32 20.76
N LYS A 111 -23.59 -18.30 19.53
CA LYS A 111 -24.12 -19.50 18.84
C LYS A 111 -23.04 -20.47 18.39
N TYR A 112 -21.95 -19.95 17.86
CA TYR A 112 -20.87 -20.75 17.26
C TYR A 112 -19.63 -20.82 18.16
N GLY A 113 -19.57 -20.07 19.26
CA GLY A 113 -18.34 -20.00 20.07
C GLY A 113 -17.14 -19.52 19.25
N ILE A 114 -15.94 -19.83 19.73
CA ILE A 114 -14.75 -19.84 18.88
C ILE A 114 -14.79 -21.17 18.11
N LEU A 115 -15.51 -21.18 16.99
CA LEU A 115 -15.76 -22.40 16.20
C LEU A 115 -14.50 -22.98 15.53
N VAL A 116 -13.39 -22.23 15.55
CA VAL A 116 -12.11 -22.64 14.98
C VAL A 116 -11.15 -22.93 16.11
N ASP A 117 -10.95 -24.20 16.43
CA ASP A 117 -9.82 -24.61 17.27
C ASP A 117 -8.54 -24.56 16.40
N PRO A 118 -7.63 -23.59 16.62
CA PRO A 118 -6.42 -23.45 15.81
C PRO A 118 -5.51 -24.66 15.95
N ILE A 119 -5.51 -25.31 17.12
CA ILE A 119 -4.68 -26.47 17.41
C ILE A 119 -5.20 -27.68 16.63
N GLN A 120 -6.52 -27.87 16.59
CA GLN A 120 -7.14 -28.94 15.81
C GLN A 120 -6.93 -28.76 14.30
N VAL A 121 -7.02 -27.52 13.78
CA VAL A 121 -6.76 -27.24 12.35
C VAL A 121 -5.31 -27.56 11.98
N VAL A 122 -4.35 -27.16 12.82
CA VAL A 122 -2.93 -27.49 12.60
C VAL A 122 -2.69 -29.00 12.72
N SER A 123 -3.29 -29.67 13.69
CA SER A 123 -3.20 -31.13 13.85
C SER A 123 -3.78 -31.88 12.66
N LEU A 124 -4.93 -31.44 12.13
CA LEU A 124 -5.56 -32.01 10.93
C LEU A 124 -4.68 -31.81 9.70
N PHE A 125 -4.08 -30.62 9.55
CA PHE A 125 -3.13 -30.34 8.49
C PHE A 125 -1.88 -31.22 8.56
N LEU A 126 -1.33 -31.46 9.75
CA LEU A 126 -0.17 -32.33 9.94
C LEU A 126 -0.49 -33.81 9.73
N LYS A 127 -1.74 -34.22 9.98
CA LYS A 127 -2.19 -35.61 9.80
C LYS A 127 -2.31 -35.99 8.33
N ASP A 128 -2.81 -35.10 7.48
CA ASP A 128 -2.87 -35.30 6.04
C ASP A 128 -2.58 -34.00 5.27
N PRO A 129 -1.30 -33.68 5.01
CA PRO A 129 -0.92 -32.44 4.33
C PRO A 129 -1.41 -32.40 2.87
N TYR A 130 -1.53 -33.55 2.21
CA TYR A 130 -1.94 -33.61 0.80
C TYR A 130 -3.42 -33.27 0.61
N SER A 131 -4.25 -33.47 1.65
CA SER A 131 -5.66 -33.06 1.63
C SER A 131 -5.85 -31.54 1.62
N TRP A 132 -4.86 -30.76 2.06
CA TRP A 132 -4.89 -29.28 2.06
C TRP A 132 -3.78 -28.71 1.17
N PRO A 133 -3.96 -28.71 -0.16
CA PRO A 133 -2.90 -28.31 -1.10
C PRO A 133 -2.50 -26.83 -0.98
N ALA A 134 -3.40 -25.93 -0.56
CA ALA A 134 -3.13 -24.50 -0.50
C ALA A 134 -2.06 -24.12 0.56
N PRO A 135 -2.16 -24.53 1.85
CA PRO A 135 -1.07 -24.32 2.81
C PRO A 135 0.23 -25.01 2.38
N CYS A 136 0.19 -26.21 1.79
CA CYS A 136 1.37 -26.88 1.24
C CYS A 136 2.06 -26.05 0.16
N LEU A 137 1.30 -25.45 -0.75
CA LEU A 137 1.83 -24.52 -1.75
C LEU A 137 2.51 -23.32 -1.09
N VAL A 138 1.88 -22.71 -0.08
CA VAL A 138 2.47 -21.56 0.63
C VAL A 138 3.78 -21.96 1.31
N ILE A 139 3.88 -23.14 1.91
CA ILE A 139 5.13 -23.64 2.50
C ILE A 139 6.17 -23.92 1.41
N ALA A 140 5.78 -24.53 0.29
CA ALA A 140 6.66 -24.80 -0.85
C ALA A 140 7.25 -23.53 -1.47
N SER A 141 6.59 -22.37 -1.30
CA SER A 141 7.10 -21.08 -1.79
C SER A 141 8.49 -20.71 -1.23
N ASN A 142 8.86 -21.27 -0.07
CA ASN A 142 10.18 -21.09 0.53
C ASN A 142 11.30 -21.64 -0.36
N ILE A 143 11.06 -22.70 -1.14
CA ILE A 143 12.04 -23.31 -2.03
C ILE A 143 12.54 -22.26 -3.03
N PHE A 144 11.63 -21.49 -3.63
CA PHE A 144 11.97 -20.45 -4.61
C PHE A 144 12.68 -19.25 -3.97
N SER A 145 12.34 -18.92 -2.72
CA SER A 145 13.00 -17.86 -1.96
C SER A 145 14.44 -18.22 -1.61
N VAL A 146 14.66 -19.47 -1.15
CA VAL A 146 16.00 -20.00 -0.88
C VAL A 146 16.80 -20.16 -2.18
N ALA A 147 16.18 -20.60 -3.27
CA ALA A 147 16.85 -20.69 -4.58
C ALA A 147 17.37 -19.32 -5.05
N ALA A 148 16.53 -18.27 -4.98
CA ALA A 148 16.94 -16.92 -5.32
C ALA A 148 18.12 -16.42 -4.46
N PHE A 149 18.08 -16.71 -3.16
CA PHE A 149 19.18 -16.37 -2.24
C PHE A 149 20.48 -17.10 -2.58
N GLN A 150 20.41 -18.40 -2.89
CA GLN A 150 21.59 -19.19 -3.25
C GLN A 150 22.21 -18.72 -4.57
N ILE A 151 21.39 -18.31 -5.54
CA ILE A 151 21.89 -17.72 -6.79
C ILE A 151 22.65 -16.42 -6.49
N GLU A 152 22.08 -15.51 -5.69
CA GLU A 152 22.76 -14.25 -5.33
C GLU A 152 24.03 -14.48 -4.50
N LYS A 153 24.05 -15.45 -3.58
CA LYS A 153 25.25 -15.80 -2.82
C LYS A 153 26.38 -16.29 -3.73
N ARG A 154 26.06 -17.14 -4.72
CA ARG A 154 27.04 -17.62 -5.71
C ARG A 154 27.53 -16.51 -6.65
N LEU A 155 26.64 -15.58 -7.03
CA LEU A 155 27.01 -14.38 -7.80
C LEU A 155 27.92 -13.44 -6.98
N ALA A 156 27.67 -13.30 -5.68
CA ALA A 156 28.45 -12.42 -4.82
C ALA A 156 29.90 -12.87 -4.63
N VAL A 157 30.13 -14.20 -4.60
CA VAL A 157 31.47 -14.81 -4.52
C VAL A 157 32.15 -14.88 -5.90
N GLY A 158 31.41 -14.65 -6.99
CA GLY A 158 31.94 -14.75 -8.35
C GLY A 158 32.03 -16.18 -8.89
N ALA A 159 31.32 -17.13 -8.27
CA ALA A 159 31.28 -18.52 -8.73
C ALA A 159 30.47 -18.72 -10.02
N ILE A 160 29.58 -17.77 -10.34
CA ILE A 160 28.69 -17.80 -11.51
C ILE A 160 28.81 -16.46 -12.24
N THR A 161 28.74 -16.47 -13.58
CA THR A 161 28.73 -15.25 -14.40
C THR A 161 27.38 -14.53 -14.34
N GLU A 162 27.36 -13.22 -14.61
CA GLU A 162 26.13 -12.42 -14.58
C GLU A 162 25.05 -12.93 -15.55
N GLN A 163 25.44 -13.47 -16.71
CA GLN A 163 24.51 -14.01 -17.69
C GLN A 163 23.82 -15.27 -17.19
N VAL A 164 24.59 -16.21 -16.62
CA VAL A 164 24.04 -17.44 -16.03
C VAL A 164 23.18 -17.09 -14.80
N GLY A 165 23.61 -16.14 -13.98
CA GLY A 165 22.81 -15.63 -12.87
C GLY A 165 21.47 -15.03 -13.31
N LEU A 166 21.47 -14.20 -14.36
CA LEU A 166 20.26 -13.65 -14.97
C LEU A 166 19.34 -14.78 -15.46
N LEU A 167 19.86 -15.78 -16.16
CA LEU A 167 19.08 -16.91 -16.68
C LEU A 167 18.44 -17.71 -15.54
N LEU A 168 19.22 -18.05 -14.50
CA LEU A 168 18.72 -18.77 -13.32
C LEU A 168 17.65 -17.97 -12.57
N HIS A 169 17.83 -16.65 -12.43
CA HIS A 169 16.80 -15.81 -11.82
C HIS A 169 15.53 -15.74 -12.65
N VAL A 170 15.64 -15.60 -13.98
CA VAL A 170 14.47 -15.58 -14.88
C VAL A 170 13.73 -16.92 -14.82
N ALA A 171 14.46 -18.04 -14.85
CA ALA A 171 13.87 -19.37 -14.71
C ALA A 171 13.16 -19.54 -13.35
N ASN A 172 13.79 -19.12 -12.25
CA ASN A 172 13.18 -19.16 -10.92
C ASN A 172 11.90 -18.29 -10.86
N LEU A 173 11.97 -17.05 -11.34
CA LEU A 173 10.84 -16.12 -11.35
C LEU A 173 9.68 -16.61 -12.24
N ALA A 174 9.98 -17.19 -13.41
CA ALA A 174 8.96 -17.79 -14.27
C ALA A 174 8.29 -18.99 -13.58
N THR A 175 9.09 -19.85 -12.94
CA THR A 175 8.56 -21.02 -12.22
C THR A 175 7.68 -20.62 -11.04
N ILE A 176 7.99 -19.54 -10.32
CA ILE A 176 7.14 -19.00 -9.24
C ILE A 176 5.73 -18.65 -9.73
N LEU A 177 5.56 -18.23 -10.99
CA LEU A 177 4.24 -17.94 -11.55
C LEU A 177 3.59 -19.19 -12.15
N CYS A 178 4.35 -20.00 -12.90
CA CYS A 178 3.78 -21.17 -13.58
C CYS A 178 3.44 -22.34 -12.64
N PHE A 179 4.25 -22.58 -11.60
CA PHE A 179 4.08 -23.71 -10.69
C PHE A 179 2.75 -23.67 -9.91
N PRO A 180 2.43 -22.62 -9.13
CA PRO A 180 1.18 -22.58 -8.37
C PRO A 180 -0.03 -22.50 -9.30
N ALA A 181 0.10 -21.87 -10.48
CA ALA A 181 -0.94 -21.86 -11.50
C ALA A 181 -1.26 -23.27 -12.01
N ALA A 182 -0.24 -24.06 -12.35
CA ALA A 182 -0.41 -25.44 -12.77
C ALA A 182 -1.04 -26.29 -11.66
N VAL A 183 -0.56 -26.17 -10.42
CA VAL A 183 -1.13 -26.91 -9.29
C VAL A 183 -2.59 -26.54 -9.03
N ALA A 184 -2.95 -25.26 -9.10
CA ALA A 184 -4.33 -24.80 -8.92
C ALA A 184 -5.29 -25.32 -10.00
N LEU A 185 -4.81 -25.50 -11.23
CA LEU A 185 -5.60 -26.02 -12.35
C LEU A 185 -5.69 -27.55 -12.34
N LEU A 186 -4.61 -28.23 -11.99
CA LEU A 186 -4.51 -29.70 -12.05
C LEU A 186 -5.04 -30.40 -10.81
N VAL A 187 -4.92 -29.78 -9.63
CA VAL A 187 -5.37 -30.37 -8.36
C VAL A 187 -6.83 -29.98 -8.10
N GLU A 188 -7.74 -30.94 -8.20
CA GLU A 188 -9.18 -30.72 -7.99
C GLU A 188 -9.56 -30.47 -6.52
N SER A 189 -8.77 -30.94 -5.56
CA SER A 189 -9.06 -30.76 -4.13
C SER A 189 -8.83 -29.33 -3.62
N ILE A 190 -8.26 -28.43 -4.42
CA ILE A 190 -8.01 -27.05 -4.00
C ILE A 190 -9.30 -26.22 -4.04
N THR A 191 -9.63 -25.58 -2.92
CA THR A 191 -10.76 -24.65 -2.88
C THR A 191 -10.42 -23.35 -3.64
N PRO A 192 -11.40 -22.68 -4.28
CA PRO A 192 -11.15 -21.41 -4.98
C PRO A 192 -10.54 -20.33 -4.07
N VAL A 193 -11.02 -20.22 -2.82
CA VAL A 193 -10.46 -19.27 -1.84
C VAL A 193 -9.02 -19.63 -1.46
N GLY A 194 -8.73 -20.92 -1.24
CA GLY A 194 -7.37 -21.39 -0.96
C GLY A 194 -6.42 -21.14 -2.14
N SER A 195 -6.92 -21.33 -3.36
CA SER A 195 -6.20 -21.05 -4.60
C SER A 195 -5.88 -19.56 -4.76
N VAL A 196 -6.84 -18.64 -4.54
CA VAL A 196 -6.58 -17.18 -4.54
C VAL A 196 -5.49 -16.81 -3.54
N LEU A 197 -5.55 -17.32 -2.30
CA LEU A 197 -4.56 -17.03 -1.26
C LEU A 197 -3.16 -17.55 -1.61
N ALA A 198 -3.07 -18.75 -2.18
CA ALA A 198 -1.81 -19.31 -2.65
C ALA A 198 -1.23 -18.47 -3.80
N LEU A 199 -2.00 -18.22 -4.86
CA LEU A 199 -1.55 -17.43 -6.01
C LEU A 199 -1.17 -16.00 -5.64
N ALA A 200 -1.90 -15.37 -4.71
CA ALA A 200 -1.56 -14.04 -4.17
C ALA A 200 -0.22 -14.08 -3.42
N SER A 201 0.02 -15.11 -2.60
CA SER A 201 1.28 -15.30 -1.89
C SER A 201 2.46 -15.46 -2.85
N TYR A 202 2.31 -16.28 -3.89
CA TYR A 202 3.33 -16.46 -4.93
C TYR A 202 3.56 -15.19 -5.75
N SER A 203 2.52 -14.42 -6.06
CA SER A 203 2.64 -13.14 -6.75
C SER A 203 3.42 -12.12 -5.90
N ILE A 204 3.15 -12.06 -4.59
CA ILE A 204 3.90 -11.22 -3.65
C ILE A 204 5.37 -11.63 -3.60
N ILE A 205 5.66 -12.93 -3.50
CA ILE A 205 7.03 -13.46 -3.48
C ILE A 205 7.74 -13.17 -4.82
N PHE A 206 7.06 -13.33 -5.95
CA PHE A 206 7.59 -12.95 -7.27
C PHE A 206 8.03 -11.49 -7.30
N LEU A 207 7.16 -10.56 -6.90
CA LEU A 207 7.48 -9.12 -6.89
C LEU A 207 8.64 -8.81 -5.94
N LYS A 208 8.67 -9.43 -4.77
CA LYS A 208 9.75 -9.30 -3.79
C LYS A 208 11.08 -9.81 -4.34
N LEU A 209 11.13 -11.03 -4.87
CA LEU A 209 12.36 -11.61 -5.39
C LEU A 209 12.87 -10.88 -6.65
N PHE A 210 11.96 -10.34 -7.47
CA PHE A 210 12.33 -9.44 -8.55
C PHE A 210 13.06 -8.19 -8.02
N SER A 211 12.52 -7.58 -6.95
CA SER A 211 13.14 -6.43 -6.31
C SER A 211 14.47 -6.78 -5.66
N TYR A 212 14.55 -7.90 -4.94
CA TYR A 212 15.74 -8.44 -4.30
C TYR A 212 16.90 -8.58 -5.30
N ARG A 213 16.63 -9.21 -6.44
CA ARG A 213 17.61 -9.34 -7.52
C ARG A 213 18.06 -7.98 -8.05
N HIS A 214 17.12 -7.09 -8.38
CA HIS A 214 17.46 -5.80 -9.01
C HIS A 214 18.35 -4.94 -8.11
N VAL A 215 18.08 -4.93 -6.81
CA VAL A 215 18.83 -4.14 -5.83
C VAL A 215 20.20 -4.76 -5.56
N ASN A 216 20.31 -6.08 -5.41
CA ASN A 216 21.62 -6.74 -5.25
C ASN A 216 22.50 -6.59 -6.50
N LEU A 217 21.92 -6.70 -7.70
CA LEU A 217 22.62 -6.41 -8.96
C LEU A 217 23.17 -4.97 -8.97
N TRP A 218 22.34 -4.00 -8.60
CA TRP A 218 22.76 -2.59 -8.55
C TRP A 218 23.90 -2.38 -7.54
N CYS A 219 23.80 -2.93 -6.33
CA CYS A 219 24.86 -2.86 -5.32
C CYS A 219 26.17 -3.52 -5.79
N ARG A 220 26.07 -4.66 -6.46
CA ARG A 220 27.23 -5.37 -7.04
C ARG A 220 27.91 -4.55 -8.13
N GLN A 221 27.14 -3.94 -9.04
CA GLN A 221 27.67 -3.04 -10.07
C GLN A 221 28.34 -1.80 -9.47
N CYS A 222 27.75 -1.20 -8.43
CA CYS A 222 28.36 -0.10 -7.69
C CYS A 222 29.69 -0.51 -7.04
N ARG A 223 29.77 -1.71 -6.46
CA ARG A 223 31.02 -2.24 -5.88
C ARG A 223 32.12 -2.45 -6.94
N VAL A 224 31.77 -2.96 -8.12
CA VAL A 224 32.74 -3.11 -9.23
C VAL A 224 33.25 -1.74 -9.69
N LYS A 225 32.35 -0.76 -9.85
CA LYS A 225 32.72 0.63 -10.21
C LYS A 225 33.60 1.29 -9.13
N ALA A 226 33.28 1.10 -7.86
CA ALA A 226 34.07 1.63 -6.74
C ALA A 226 35.46 0.98 -6.62
N LYS A 227 35.60 -0.29 -7.04
CA LYS A 227 36.93 -0.92 -7.17
C LYS A 227 37.72 -0.36 -8.36
N ALA A 228 37.04 0.03 -9.45
CA ALA A 228 37.67 0.59 -10.64
C ALA A 228 38.08 2.07 -10.47
N GLY A 229 37.30 2.87 -9.73
CA GLY A 229 37.66 4.24 -9.35
C GLY A 229 38.02 4.29 -7.87
N LYS A 230 39.32 4.43 -7.53
CA LYS A 230 39.85 4.54 -6.16
C LYS A 230 39.21 5.70 -5.36
N VAL A 231 38.00 5.51 -4.86
CA VAL A 231 37.35 6.44 -3.93
C VAL A 231 37.15 5.71 -2.61
N SER A 232 38.12 5.91 -1.72
CA SER A 232 38.02 5.55 -0.30
C SER A 232 37.15 6.63 0.38
N GLY A 233 35.85 6.38 0.47
CA GLY A 233 34.92 7.20 1.24
C GLY A 233 34.67 6.57 2.61
N ALA A 234 34.93 7.34 3.67
CA ALA A 234 34.79 6.97 5.07
C ALA A 234 33.44 6.29 5.40
N ALA A 235 33.51 5.12 6.03
CA ALA A 235 32.35 4.42 6.55
C ALA A 235 31.80 5.18 7.77
N VAL A 236 30.64 5.81 7.61
CA VAL A 236 29.86 6.36 8.72
C VAL A 236 28.73 5.40 9.06
N GLN A 237 28.74 4.93 10.32
CA GLN A 237 27.70 4.28 11.12
C GLN A 237 27.08 2.96 10.59
N HIS A 238 27.27 1.87 11.36
CA HIS A 238 26.43 0.67 11.61
C HIS A 238 25.43 0.16 10.54
N THR A 239 25.60 0.51 9.27
CA THR A 239 24.69 0.20 8.17
C THR A 239 25.19 -1.02 7.43
N VAL A 240 24.30 -1.97 7.19
CA VAL A 240 24.63 -3.19 6.47
C VAL A 240 25.00 -2.81 5.04
N SER A 241 26.21 -3.21 4.62
CA SER A 241 26.76 -2.95 3.29
C SER A 241 26.86 -4.25 2.50
N TYR A 242 26.81 -4.18 1.18
CA TYR A 242 26.97 -5.37 0.34
C TYR A 242 28.44 -5.86 0.40
N PRO A 243 28.71 -7.16 0.66
CA PRO A 243 27.81 -8.32 0.57
C PRO A 243 27.23 -8.83 1.91
N ASP A 244 27.41 -8.12 3.02
CA ASP A 244 27.04 -8.58 4.36
C ASP A 244 25.52 -8.68 4.55
N ASN A 245 24.73 -8.12 3.64
CA ASN A 245 23.26 -8.24 3.59
C ASN A 245 22.77 -9.63 3.12
N LEU A 246 23.66 -10.49 2.62
CA LEU A 246 23.31 -11.82 2.12
C LEU A 246 23.24 -12.84 3.26
N THR A 247 22.31 -12.60 4.19
CA THR A 247 21.98 -13.52 5.28
C THR A 247 20.56 -14.07 5.12
N TYR A 248 20.32 -15.29 5.62
CA TYR A 248 18.97 -15.86 5.66
C TYR A 248 18.01 -15.02 6.53
N ARG A 249 18.54 -14.40 7.60
CA ARG A 249 17.76 -13.54 8.49
C ARG A 249 17.21 -12.33 7.74
N ASP A 250 18.04 -11.65 6.95
CA ASP A 250 17.61 -10.46 6.21
C ASP A 250 16.69 -10.81 5.04
N LEU A 251 16.92 -11.97 4.39
CA LEU A 251 16.02 -12.51 3.38
C LEU A 251 14.63 -12.73 3.97
N TYR A 252 14.51 -13.53 5.03
CA TYR A 252 13.21 -13.85 5.62
C TYR A 252 12.55 -12.62 6.25
N TYR A 253 13.34 -11.71 6.82
CA TYR A 253 12.83 -10.42 7.24
C TYR A 253 12.15 -9.69 6.09
N PHE A 254 12.79 -9.62 4.92
CA PHE A 254 12.22 -8.99 3.74
C PHE A 254 11.01 -9.75 3.18
N ILE A 255 11.03 -11.08 3.16
CA ILE A 255 9.89 -11.89 2.69
C ILE A 255 8.63 -11.57 3.51
N PHE A 256 8.74 -11.45 4.83
CA PHE A 256 7.60 -11.14 5.70
C PHE A 256 7.31 -9.63 5.87
N ALA A 257 8.26 -8.74 5.58
CA ALA A 257 8.04 -7.30 5.69
C ALA A 257 6.89 -6.84 4.76
N PRO A 258 6.02 -5.90 5.19
CA PRO A 258 4.87 -5.45 4.39
C PRO A 258 5.27 -4.44 3.29
N THR A 259 6.31 -4.77 2.53
CA THR A 259 6.81 -4.01 1.38
C THR A 259 7.24 -4.95 0.26
N LEU A 260 7.17 -4.46 -0.97
CA LEU A 260 7.59 -5.18 -2.17
C LEU A 260 8.97 -4.72 -2.67
N CYS A 261 9.45 -3.57 -2.19
CA CYS A 261 10.74 -3.02 -2.56
C CYS A 261 11.80 -3.46 -1.55
N TYR A 262 12.80 -4.21 -1.99
CA TYR A 262 13.95 -4.59 -1.18
C TYR A 262 14.87 -3.38 -0.97
N GLU A 263 15.34 -3.22 0.27
CA GLU A 263 16.39 -2.26 0.63
C GLU A 263 17.31 -2.93 1.65
N LEU A 264 18.58 -2.51 1.69
CA LEU A 264 19.58 -3.13 2.57
C LEU A 264 19.27 -2.84 4.05
N ASN A 265 18.85 -1.61 4.33
CA ASN A 265 18.59 -1.13 5.69
C ASN A 265 17.17 -0.57 5.76
N PHE A 266 16.25 -1.38 6.28
CA PHE A 266 14.87 -0.95 6.47
C PHE A 266 14.72 -0.07 7.72
N PRO A 267 13.88 0.99 7.69
CA PRO A 267 13.58 1.76 8.88
C PRO A 267 12.90 0.87 9.93
N ARG A 268 13.37 0.93 11.18
CA ARG A 268 12.87 0.11 12.29
C ARG A 268 12.13 0.94 13.33
N SER A 269 11.05 0.40 13.85
CA SER A 269 10.38 0.92 15.04
C SER A 269 11.19 0.54 16.29
N PRO A 270 11.35 1.41 17.30
CA PRO A 270 12.19 1.15 18.47
C PRO A 270 11.63 0.04 19.39
N ARG A 271 10.31 -0.17 19.38
CA ARG A 271 9.62 -1.17 20.21
C ARG A 271 8.30 -1.60 19.59
N ILE A 272 7.81 -2.76 20.04
CA ILE A 272 6.47 -3.26 19.71
C ILE A 272 5.45 -2.61 20.67
N ARG A 273 4.53 -1.82 20.13
CA ARG A 273 3.46 -1.15 20.87
C ARG A 273 2.27 -2.08 21.05
N LYS A 274 2.24 -2.83 22.16
CA LYS A 274 1.21 -3.86 22.43
C LYS A 274 -0.23 -3.35 22.35
N ARG A 275 -0.52 -2.13 22.85
CA ARG A 275 -1.87 -1.51 22.76
C ARG A 275 -2.29 -1.26 21.31
N PHE A 276 -1.37 -0.78 20.47
CA PHE A 276 -1.63 -0.56 19.05
C PHE A 276 -1.87 -1.90 18.33
N LEU A 277 -1.02 -2.90 18.60
CA LEU A 277 -1.15 -4.25 18.05
C LEU A 277 -2.50 -4.88 18.42
N LEU A 278 -2.86 -4.88 19.71
CA LEU A 278 -4.14 -5.42 20.18
C LEU A 278 -5.33 -4.73 19.49
N ARG A 279 -5.31 -3.41 19.37
CA ARG A 279 -6.36 -2.65 18.67
C ARG A 279 -6.48 -3.08 17.20
N ARG A 280 -5.37 -3.23 16.47
CA ARG A 280 -5.40 -3.68 15.07
C ARG A 280 -5.89 -5.13 14.94
N VAL A 281 -5.50 -6.02 15.85
CA VAL A 281 -5.95 -7.42 15.88
C VAL A 281 -7.46 -7.50 16.12
N LEU A 282 -7.99 -6.72 17.08
CA LEU A 282 -9.44 -6.65 17.33
C LEU A 282 -10.22 -6.16 16.09
N GLU A 283 -9.69 -5.18 15.37
CA GLU A 283 -10.29 -4.72 14.10
C GLU A 283 -10.25 -5.82 13.03
N MET A 284 -9.16 -6.58 12.91
CA MET A 284 -9.07 -7.70 11.98
C MET A 284 -10.11 -8.79 12.27
N VAL A 285 -10.31 -9.13 13.54
CA VAL A 285 -11.30 -10.14 13.97
C VAL A 285 -12.73 -9.63 13.76
N ARG A 286 -12.97 -8.32 13.95
CA ARG A 286 -14.29 -7.72 13.75
C ARG A 286 -14.70 -7.64 12.27
N PHE A 287 -13.80 -7.17 11.41
CA PHE A 287 -14.09 -6.91 10.00
C PHE A 287 -13.78 -8.08 9.06
N GLY A 288 -12.97 -9.05 9.50
CA GLY A 288 -12.62 -10.23 8.70
C GLY A 288 -13.82 -11.10 8.31
N PRO A 289 -14.70 -11.50 9.27
CA PRO A 289 -15.85 -12.33 8.97
C PRO A 289 -16.88 -11.64 8.07
N SER A 290 -16.96 -10.30 8.10
CA SER A 290 -17.98 -9.48 7.41
C SER A 290 -18.12 -9.79 5.91
N GLY A 291 -17.03 -10.19 5.24
CA GLY A 291 -17.05 -10.55 3.82
C GLY A 291 -17.78 -11.87 3.50
N VAL A 292 -17.86 -12.81 4.44
CA VAL A 292 -18.51 -14.12 4.25
C VAL A 292 -20.05 -13.99 4.32
N TRP A 293 -20.56 -13.01 5.07
CA TRP A 293 -21.99 -12.82 5.33
C TRP A 293 -22.82 -12.38 4.11
N MET A 294 -22.18 -12.02 2.99
CA MET A 294 -22.89 -11.60 1.77
C MET A 294 -23.05 -12.71 0.74
N VAL A 295 -22.46 -13.90 0.95
CA VAL A 295 -22.70 -15.08 0.09
C VAL A 295 -24.20 -15.38 -0.07
N PRO A 296 -25.04 -15.33 0.99
CA PRO A 296 -26.49 -15.52 0.84
C PRO A 296 -27.16 -14.39 0.05
N THR A 297 -26.73 -13.14 0.21
CA THR A 297 -27.27 -12.00 -0.54
C THR A 297 -26.96 -12.10 -2.03
N ILE A 298 -25.74 -12.53 -2.38
CA ILE A 298 -25.35 -12.83 -3.76
C ILE A 298 -26.21 -13.98 -4.28
N GLN A 299 -26.26 -15.13 -3.59
CA GLN A 299 -27.08 -16.29 -4.01
C GLN A 299 -28.57 -15.94 -4.22
N ASN A 300 -29.15 -15.13 -3.33
CA ASN A 300 -30.53 -14.67 -3.44
C ASN A 300 -30.74 -13.68 -4.59
N SER A 301 -29.75 -12.85 -4.90
CA SER A 301 -29.80 -11.89 -6.01
C SER A 301 -29.55 -12.57 -7.37
N MET A 302 -28.85 -13.71 -7.36
CA MET A 302 -28.44 -14.49 -8.53
C MET A 302 -29.51 -15.45 -9.08
N LYS A 303 -30.58 -15.72 -8.32
CA LYS A 303 -31.64 -16.66 -8.71
C LYS A 303 -32.37 -16.36 -10.05
N PRO A 304 -32.43 -15.12 -10.56
CA PRO A 304 -33.10 -14.86 -11.84
C PRO A 304 -32.19 -14.08 -12.80
N PHE A 305 -31.06 -14.63 -13.25
CA PHE A 305 -30.26 -14.06 -14.36
C PHE A 305 -30.58 -14.63 -15.74
N LYS A 306 -31.50 -15.60 -15.80
CA LYS A 306 -31.77 -16.41 -16.98
C LYS A 306 -32.59 -15.69 -18.08
N ASP A 307 -33.41 -14.69 -17.73
CA ASP A 307 -34.44 -14.14 -18.64
C ASP A 307 -34.51 -12.59 -18.66
N MET A 308 -33.39 -11.87 -18.63
CA MET A 308 -33.42 -10.43 -18.34
C MET A 308 -33.05 -9.49 -19.50
N ASP A 309 -33.99 -8.60 -19.82
CA ASP A 309 -33.76 -7.38 -20.60
C ASP A 309 -32.62 -6.53 -20.02
N TYR A 310 -31.92 -5.76 -20.86
CA TYR A 310 -30.82 -4.87 -20.45
C TYR A 310 -31.21 -3.91 -19.30
N SER A 311 -32.44 -3.39 -19.29
CA SER A 311 -32.96 -2.52 -18.21
C SER A 311 -32.93 -3.21 -16.84
N ARG A 312 -33.31 -4.48 -16.84
CA ARG A 312 -33.41 -5.36 -15.69
C ARG A 312 -32.01 -5.74 -15.16
N ILE A 313 -31.03 -5.94 -16.06
CA ILE A 313 -29.62 -6.16 -15.70
C ILE A 313 -29.05 -4.93 -14.99
N ILE A 314 -29.32 -3.72 -15.51
CA ILE A 314 -28.88 -2.46 -14.90
C ILE A 314 -29.49 -2.28 -13.51
N GLU A 315 -30.78 -2.58 -13.34
CA GLU A 315 -31.45 -2.53 -12.03
C GLU A 315 -30.78 -3.45 -11.00
N ARG A 316 -30.49 -4.71 -11.37
CA ARG A 316 -29.76 -5.64 -10.49
C ARG A 316 -28.33 -5.22 -10.22
N LEU A 317 -27.64 -4.71 -11.24
CA LEU A 317 -26.28 -4.20 -11.10
C LEU A 317 -26.23 -3.07 -10.07
N LEU A 318 -27.15 -2.11 -10.13
CA LEU A 318 -27.24 -1.01 -9.18
C LEU A 318 -27.56 -1.51 -7.75
N LYS A 319 -28.46 -2.50 -7.61
CA LYS A 319 -28.75 -3.15 -6.32
C LYS A 319 -27.52 -3.84 -5.71
N LEU A 320 -26.67 -4.45 -6.53
CA LEU A 320 -25.44 -5.12 -6.11
C LEU A 320 -24.26 -4.17 -5.93
N ALA A 321 -24.28 -3.00 -6.59
CA ALA A 321 -23.15 -2.08 -6.62
C ALA A 321 -22.81 -1.52 -5.24
N VAL A 322 -23.82 -1.09 -4.48
CA VAL A 322 -23.60 -0.51 -3.14
C VAL A 322 -23.06 -1.55 -2.16
N PRO A 323 -23.66 -2.74 -1.98
CA PRO A 323 -23.11 -3.76 -1.09
C PRO A 323 -21.71 -4.23 -1.51
N ASN A 324 -21.48 -4.44 -2.81
CA ASN A 324 -20.16 -4.81 -3.33
C ASN A 324 -19.11 -3.76 -2.99
N HIS A 325 -19.41 -2.49 -3.26
CA HIS A 325 -18.48 -1.39 -2.98
C HIS A 325 -18.16 -1.29 -1.48
N LEU A 326 -19.17 -1.43 -0.61
CA LEU A 326 -18.95 -1.44 0.83
C LEU A 326 -18.02 -2.57 1.28
N ILE A 327 -18.17 -3.78 0.71
CA ILE A 327 -17.24 -4.88 0.99
C ILE A 327 -15.82 -4.51 0.55
N TRP A 328 -15.65 -3.92 -0.61
CA TRP A 328 -14.32 -3.50 -1.08
C TRP A 328 -13.68 -2.44 -0.18
N LEU A 329 -14.47 -1.51 0.36
CA LEU A 329 -13.99 -0.54 1.36
C LEU A 329 -13.58 -1.23 2.67
N ILE A 330 -14.40 -2.17 3.15
CA ILE A 330 -14.09 -2.95 4.36
C ILE A 330 -12.85 -3.82 4.13
N PHE A 331 -12.75 -4.49 2.98
CA PHE A 331 -11.60 -5.28 2.59
C PHE A 331 -10.34 -4.42 2.48
N PHE A 332 -10.44 -3.24 1.88
CA PHE A 332 -9.35 -2.29 1.81
C PHE A 332 -8.85 -1.92 3.22
N TYR A 333 -9.75 -1.53 4.12
CA TYR A 333 -9.39 -1.20 5.50
C TYR A 333 -8.79 -2.41 6.23
N TRP A 334 -9.46 -3.56 6.16
CA TRP A 334 -9.02 -4.79 6.80
C TRP A 334 -7.62 -5.20 6.34
N LEU A 335 -7.36 -5.23 5.03
CA LEU A 335 -6.08 -5.68 4.47
C LEU A 335 -4.98 -4.60 4.59
N PHE A 336 -5.18 -3.44 3.96
CA PHE A 336 -4.12 -2.42 3.83
C PHE A 336 -3.89 -1.64 5.11
N HIS A 337 -4.93 -1.45 5.92
CA HIS A 337 -4.79 -0.77 7.19
C HIS A 337 -4.52 -1.75 8.32
N SER A 338 -5.43 -2.66 8.65
CA SER A 338 -5.31 -3.48 9.86
C SER A 338 -4.25 -4.60 9.69
N CYS A 339 -4.35 -5.46 8.68
CA CYS A 339 -3.43 -6.59 8.47
C CYS A 339 -1.98 -6.11 8.26
N LEU A 340 -1.73 -5.19 7.33
CA LEU A 340 -0.36 -4.71 7.07
C LEU A 340 0.24 -3.99 8.28
N ASN A 341 -0.55 -3.25 9.09
CA ASN A 341 -0.03 -2.65 10.32
C ASN A 341 0.27 -3.68 11.41
N VAL A 342 -0.50 -4.77 11.52
CA VAL A 342 -0.18 -5.88 12.43
C VAL A 342 1.16 -6.49 12.02
N VAL A 343 1.32 -6.83 10.74
CA VAL A 343 2.59 -7.39 10.23
C VAL A 343 3.74 -6.40 10.44
N ALA A 344 3.53 -5.11 10.14
CA ALA A 344 4.55 -4.07 10.34
C ALA A 344 4.96 -3.94 11.81
N GLU A 345 4.00 -3.96 12.74
CA GLU A 345 4.27 -3.83 14.17
C GLU A 345 5.00 -5.07 14.71
N LEU A 346 4.59 -6.29 14.31
CA LEU A 346 5.26 -7.55 14.68
C LEU A 346 6.70 -7.61 14.16
N MET A 347 6.93 -7.15 12.93
CA MET A 347 8.24 -7.10 12.30
C MET A 347 9.06 -5.86 12.69
N GLN A 348 8.53 -4.97 13.51
CA GLN A 348 9.12 -3.66 13.83
C GLN A 348 9.48 -2.83 12.59
N PHE A 349 8.68 -2.92 11.53
CA PHE A 349 8.85 -2.14 10.31
C PHE A 349 8.34 -0.70 10.53
N GLY A 350 9.20 0.28 10.25
CA GLY A 350 8.96 1.69 10.50
C GLY A 350 8.19 2.41 9.39
N ASP A 351 8.35 2.00 8.13
CA ASP A 351 7.61 2.58 7.00
C ASP A 351 6.20 1.99 6.95
N ARG A 352 5.20 2.79 7.34
CA ARG A 352 3.80 2.33 7.42
C ARG A 352 2.90 3.04 6.42
N GLU A 353 3.51 3.66 5.41
CA GLU A 353 2.81 4.32 4.32
C GLU A 353 2.36 3.28 3.28
N PHE A 354 1.31 2.53 3.63
CA PHE A 354 0.74 1.50 2.72
C PHE A 354 -0.24 2.08 1.70
N TYR A 355 -0.85 3.23 2.02
CA TYR A 355 -1.80 3.95 1.19
C TYR A 355 -1.76 5.44 1.54
N ARG A 356 -2.26 6.28 0.63
CA ARG A 356 -2.47 7.73 0.80
C ARG A 356 -3.96 8.06 0.72
N ASP A 357 -4.30 9.33 0.73
CA ASP A 357 -5.66 9.88 0.68
C ASP A 357 -6.35 9.71 -0.68
N TRP A 358 -6.43 8.47 -1.16
CA TRP A 358 -7.03 8.10 -2.43
C TRP A 358 -8.55 8.40 -2.50
N TRP A 359 -9.22 8.57 -1.36
CA TRP A 359 -10.63 8.99 -1.29
C TRP A 359 -10.86 10.44 -1.72
N ASN A 360 -9.80 11.27 -1.70
CA ASN A 360 -9.80 12.64 -2.20
C ASN A 360 -9.30 12.74 -3.66
N ALA A 361 -9.23 11.62 -4.38
CA ALA A 361 -8.69 11.59 -5.72
C ALA A 361 -9.56 12.36 -6.72
N GLU A 362 -9.07 13.50 -7.21
CA GLU A 362 -9.74 14.25 -8.28
C GLU A 362 -9.58 13.62 -9.67
N SER A 363 -8.68 12.64 -9.81
CA SER A 363 -8.46 11.91 -11.05
C SER A 363 -8.22 10.43 -10.81
N VAL A 364 -8.63 9.60 -11.78
CA VAL A 364 -8.43 8.14 -11.76
C VAL A 364 -6.93 7.79 -11.66
N ILE A 365 -6.06 8.60 -12.28
CA ILE A 365 -4.62 8.40 -12.21
C ILE A 365 -4.11 8.59 -10.78
N TYR A 366 -4.55 9.64 -10.09
CA TYR A 366 -4.18 9.89 -8.70
C TYR A 366 -4.66 8.74 -7.80
N PHE A 367 -5.87 8.24 -8.01
CA PHE A 367 -6.38 7.07 -7.28
C PHE A 367 -5.43 5.86 -7.40
N TRP A 368 -5.06 5.47 -8.63
CA TRP A 368 -4.21 4.30 -8.88
C TRP A 368 -2.79 4.42 -8.30
N GLN A 369 -2.31 5.64 -8.06
CA GLN A 369 -1.00 5.88 -7.45
C GLN A 369 -1.04 5.81 -5.91
N ASN A 370 -2.21 6.05 -5.31
CA ASN A 370 -2.35 6.30 -3.88
C ASN A 370 -3.08 5.19 -3.12
N TRP A 371 -3.80 4.29 -3.81
CA TRP A 371 -4.54 3.21 -3.14
C TRP A 371 -3.62 2.14 -2.52
N ASN A 372 -2.61 1.67 -3.25
CA ASN A 372 -1.67 0.61 -2.83
C ASN A 372 -0.24 1.06 -3.13
N ILE A 373 0.33 1.74 -2.15
CA ILE A 373 1.65 2.35 -2.25
C ILE A 373 2.76 1.30 -2.42
N PRO A 374 2.77 0.13 -1.75
CA PRO A 374 3.77 -0.90 -1.97
C PRO A 374 3.88 -1.35 -3.43
N VAL A 375 2.74 -1.63 -4.09
CA VAL A 375 2.71 -2.01 -5.51
C VAL A 375 3.08 -0.82 -6.39
N HIS A 376 2.56 0.38 -6.10
CA HIS A 376 2.88 1.58 -6.87
C HIS A 376 4.38 1.90 -6.85
N LYS A 377 5.02 1.91 -5.66
CA LYS A 377 6.46 2.12 -5.47
C LYS A 377 7.26 1.05 -6.23
N TRP A 378 6.81 -0.22 -6.19
CA TRP A 378 7.45 -1.31 -6.94
C TRP A 378 7.38 -1.09 -8.45
N CYS A 379 6.19 -0.84 -9.00
CA CYS A 379 5.99 -0.57 -10.42
C CYS A 379 6.83 0.63 -10.87
N SER A 380 6.85 1.71 -10.08
CA SER A 380 7.65 2.90 -10.37
C SER A 380 9.16 2.60 -10.41
N ARG A 381 9.68 1.88 -9.41
CA ARG A 381 11.13 1.63 -9.23
C ARG A 381 11.68 0.53 -10.14
N HIS A 382 10.95 -0.57 -10.29
CA HIS A 382 11.45 -1.80 -10.92
C HIS A 382 10.94 -2.01 -12.35
N PHE A 383 9.88 -1.32 -12.76
CA PHE A 383 9.27 -1.48 -14.08
C PHE A 383 9.36 -0.17 -14.89
N TYR A 384 8.72 0.89 -14.41
CA TYR A 384 8.56 2.16 -15.12
C TYR A 384 9.90 2.91 -15.31
N LYS A 385 10.63 3.21 -14.24
CA LYS A 385 11.91 3.94 -14.33
C LYS A 385 12.96 3.19 -15.18
N PRO A 386 13.14 1.86 -15.05
CA PRO A 386 14.04 1.11 -15.93
C PRO A 386 13.65 1.15 -17.41
N LEU A 387 12.35 1.06 -17.75
CA LEU A 387 11.89 1.21 -19.14
C LEU A 387 12.20 2.60 -19.70
N LEU A 388 11.96 3.65 -18.92
CA LEU A 388 12.31 5.01 -19.33
C LEU A 388 13.82 5.21 -19.52
N ARG A 389 14.65 4.64 -18.64
CA ARG A 389 16.11 4.68 -18.77
C ARG A 389 16.62 3.95 -20.03
N ARG A 390 15.87 2.99 -20.56
CA ARG A 390 16.16 2.30 -21.82
C ARG A 390 15.69 3.09 -23.06
N GLY A 391 15.09 4.26 -22.89
CA GLY A 391 14.63 5.11 -23.99
C GLY A 391 13.17 4.90 -24.42
N THR A 392 12.38 4.12 -23.69
CA THR A 392 10.96 3.91 -24.03
C THR A 392 10.12 5.16 -23.77
N ASN A 393 9.16 5.45 -24.65
CA ASN A 393 8.22 6.57 -24.49
C ASN A 393 7.39 6.43 -23.18
N ARG A 394 7.07 7.56 -22.53
CA ARG A 394 6.27 7.63 -21.30
C ARG A 394 4.91 6.95 -21.44
N TRP A 395 4.22 7.13 -22.57
CA TRP A 395 2.93 6.49 -22.82
C TRP A 395 3.05 4.97 -22.87
N VAL A 396 4.01 4.45 -23.64
CA VAL A 396 4.27 3.01 -23.74
C VAL A 396 4.66 2.43 -22.37
N ALA A 397 5.49 3.13 -21.60
CA ALA A 397 5.86 2.69 -20.25
C ALA A 397 4.67 2.65 -19.28
N ARG A 398 3.75 3.63 -19.35
CA ARG A 398 2.50 3.63 -18.56
C ARG A 398 1.58 2.47 -18.96
N THR A 399 1.34 2.29 -20.26
CA THR A 399 0.53 1.18 -20.77
C THR A 399 1.13 -0.16 -20.38
N GLY A 400 2.46 -0.31 -20.44
CA GLY A 400 3.15 -1.52 -20.00
C GLY A 400 2.92 -1.85 -18.52
N VAL A 401 2.90 -0.84 -17.64
CA VAL A 401 2.56 -1.03 -16.22
C VAL A 401 1.10 -1.46 -16.04
N PHE A 402 0.17 -0.85 -16.78
CA PHE A 402 -1.24 -1.24 -16.76
C PHE A 402 -1.46 -2.67 -17.27
N LEU A 403 -0.78 -3.06 -18.35
CA LEU A 403 -0.83 -4.43 -18.89
C LEU A 403 -0.29 -5.45 -17.89
N ALA A 404 0.84 -5.16 -17.24
CA ALA A 404 1.38 -6.01 -16.19
C ALA A 404 0.42 -6.13 -15.00
N SER A 405 -0.21 -5.02 -14.60
CA SER A 405 -1.24 -5.04 -13.55
C SER A 405 -2.46 -5.88 -13.96
N ALA A 406 -2.97 -5.69 -15.18
CA ALA A 406 -4.11 -6.42 -15.73
C ALA A 406 -3.83 -7.93 -15.80
N PHE A 407 -2.61 -8.33 -16.17
CA PHE A 407 -2.16 -9.72 -16.11
C PHE A 407 -2.30 -10.32 -14.71
N PHE A 408 -1.82 -9.63 -13.66
CA PHE A 408 -1.93 -10.14 -12.29
C PHE A 408 -3.38 -10.18 -11.78
N HIS A 409 -4.22 -9.20 -12.16
CA HIS A 409 -5.64 -9.23 -11.78
C HIS A 409 -6.37 -10.40 -12.44
N GLU A 410 -6.14 -10.62 -13.74
CA GLU A 410 -6.70 -11.77 -14.44
C GLU A 410 -6.15 -13.07 -13.85
N TYR A 411 -4.84 -13.17 -13.61
CA TYR A 411 -4.19 -14.35 -13.01
C TYR A 411 -4.80 -14.73 -11.65
N LEU A 412 -5.07 -13.75 -10.79
CA LEU A 412 -5.64 -13.98 -9.45
C LEU A 412 -7.13 -14.30 -9.46
N VAL A 413 -7.88 -13.94 -10.51
CA VAL A 413 -9.33 -14.18 -10.61
C VAL A 413 -9.63 -15.40 -11.49
N SER A 414 -9.04 -15.50 -12.68
CA SER A 414 -9.32 -16.53 -13.67
C SER A 414 -8.88 -17.92 -13.24
N ILE A 415 -7.67 -18.06 -12.67
CA ILE A 415 -7.10 -19.37 -12.33
C ILE A 415 -7.89 -20.05 -11.20
N PRO A 416 -8.18 -19.38 -10.06
CA PRO A 416 -8.97 -20.00 -8.99
C PRO A 416 -10.38 -20.38 -9.39
N LEU A 417 -10.98 -19.59 -10.31
CA LEU A 417 -12.32 -19.84 -10.84
C LEU A 417 -12.32 -20.80 -12.03
N ARG A 418 -11.14 -21.13 -12.59
CA ARG A 418 -10.95 -21.90 -13.84
C ARG A 418 -11.69 -21.30 -15.04
N MET A 419 -11.74 -19.96 -15.10
CA MET A 419 -12.50 -19.21 -16.11
C MET A 419 -11.63 -18.18 -16.83
N PHE A 420 -11.31 -18.46 -18.10
CA PHE A 420 -10.41 -17.63 -18.92
C PHE A 420 -11.15 -16.72 -19.90
N ARG A 421 -12.12 -15.93 -19.40
CA ARG A 421 -12.93 -15.02 -20.22
C ARG A 421 -12.29 -13.64 -20.45
N LEU A 422 -11.22 -13.29 -19.72
CA LEU A 422 -10.48 -12.02 -19.82
C LEU A 422 -11.32 -10.77 -19.47
N TRP A 423 -12.36 -10.92 -18.64
CA TRP A 423 -13.21 -9.81 -18.21
C TRP A 423 -12.46 -8.83 -17.31
N ALA A 424 -11.68 -9.32 -16.33
CA ALA A 424 -10.89 -8.46 -15.43
C ALA A 424 -9.79 -7.73 -16.20
N PHE A 425 -9.13 -8.43 -17.15
CA PHE A 425 -8.16 -7.81 -18.04
C PHE A 425 -8.76 -6.67 -18.86
N THR A 426 -9.91 -6.92 -19.50
CA THR A 426 -10.60 -5.92 -20.32
C THR A 426 -11.07 -4.73 -19.48
N ALA A 427 -11.62 -4.99 -18.29
CA ALA A 427 -12.04 -3.94 -17.36
C ALA A 427 -10.87 -3.04 -16.94
N MET A 428 -9.69 -3.62 -16.64
CA MET A 428 -8.49 -2.86 -16.31
C MET A 428 -7.97 -2.04 -17.49
N MET A 429 -8.03 -2.56 -18.72
CA MET A 429 -7.62 -1.83 -19.91
C MET A 429 -8.58 -0.69 -20.26
N ALA A 430 -9.89 -0.88 -20.04
CA ALA A 430 -10.91 0.15 -20.22
C ALA A 430 -10.75 1.34 -19.26
N GLN A 431 -10.02 1.18 -18.14
CA GLN A 431 -9.70 2.28 -17.23
C GLN A 431 -8.79 3.34 -17.87
N ILE A 432 -7.96 2.98 -18.87
CA ILE A 432 -7.05 3.92 -19.53
C ILE A 432 -7.81 5.00 -20.30
N PRO A 433 -8.71 4.68 -21.24
CA PRO A 433 -9.52 5.70 -21.92
C PRO A 433 -10.46 6.41 -20.94
N LEU A 434 -11.03 5.69 -19.96
CA LEU A 434 -11.89 6.29 -18.93
C LEU A 434 -11.14 7.36 -18.12
N ALA A 435 -9.90 7.09 -17.71
CA ALA A 435 -9.06 8.04 -16.98
C ALA A 435 -8.76 9.29 -17.82
N TRP A 436 -8.58 9.13 -19.14
CA TRP A 436 -8.38 10.25 -20.05
C TRP A 436 -9.65 11.11 -20.17
N ILE A 437 -10.83 10.47 -20.33
CA ILE A 437 -12.13 11.16 -20.38
C ILE A 437 -12.38 11.92 -19.07
N VAL A 438 -12.28 11.24 -17.92
CA VAL A 438 -12.54 11.84 -16.60
C VAL A 438 -11.61 13.03 -16.36
N GLY A 439 -10.30 12.87 -16.64
CA GLY A 439 -9.33 13.94 -16.48
C GLY A 439 -9.48 15.09 -17.47
N ARG A 440 -10.21 14.90 -18.59
CA ARG A 440 -10.47 15.95 -19.58
C ARG A 440 -11.71 16.77 -19.26
N PHE A 441 -12.76 16.13 -18.76
CA PHE A 441 -14.09 16.75 -18.59
C PHE A 441 -14.42 17.17 -17.15
N PHE A 442 -13.84 16.52 -16.14
CA PHE A 442 -14.15 16.79 -14.73
C PHE A 442 -12.93 17.32 -13.97
N GLN A 443 -13.14 18.27 -13.07
CA GLN A 443 -12.11 18.90 -12.25
C GLN A 443 -12.60 19.09 -10.81
N GLY A 444 -11.67 19.12 -9.84
CA GLY A 444 -11.99 19.34 -8.43
C GLY A 444 -12.97 18.31 -7.87
N ASN A 445 -13.97 18.80 -7.14
CA ASN A 445 -15.00 17.97 -6.49
C ASN A 445 -15.80 17.10 -7.48
N TYR A 446 -16.04 17.57 -8.71
CA TYR A 446 -16.71 16.77 -9.74
C TYR A 446 -15.81 15.67 -10.29
N GLY A 447 -14.50 15.90 -10.36
CA GLY A 447 -13.51 14.87 -10.68
C GLY A 447 -13.50 13.76 -9.63
N ASN A 448 -13.55 14.14 -8.35
CA ASN A 448 -13.67 13.20 -7.24
C ASN A 448 -14.97 12.38 -7.33
N ALA A 449 -16.12 13.03 -7.56
CA ALA A 449 -17.39 12.33 -7.76
C ALA A 449 -17.33 11.34 -8.94
N ALA A 450 -16.69 11.72 -10.05
CA ALA A 450 -16.48 10.83 -11.18
C ALA A 450 -15.63 9.61 -10.80
N VAL A 451 -14.54 9.79 -10.04
CA VAL A 451 -13.72 8.67 -9.53
C VAL A 451 -14.57 7.72 -8.68
N TRP A 452 -15.36 8.22 -7.73
CA TRP A 452 -16.25 7.37 -6.93
C TRP A 452 -17.25 6.60 -7.77
N MET A 453 -17.88 7.23 -8.77
CA MET A 453 -18.79 6.54 -9.68
C MET A 453 -18.10 5.39 -10.43
N THR A 454 -16.86 5.59 -10.88
CA THR A 454 -16.09 4.51 -11.54
C THR A 454 -15.77 3.36 -10.60
N LEU A 455 -15.49 3.62 -9.32
CA LEU A 455 -15.21 2.58 -8.32
C LEU A 455 -16.47 1.81 -7.91
N ILE A 456 -17.60 2.50 -7.79
CA ILE A 456 -18.88 1.90 -7.40
C ILE A 456 -19.42 1.02 -8.52
N ILE A 457 -19.35 1.45 -9.78
CA ILE A 457 -19.96 0.72 -10.91
C ILE A 457 -18.98 -0.28 -11.54
N GLY A 458 -17.69 0.07 -11.66
CA GLY A 458 -16.72 -0.73 -12.42
C GLY A 458 -16.48 -2.13 -11.84
N GLN A 459 -16.33 -2.25 -10.51
CA GLN A 459 -16.05 -3.53 -9.87
C GLN A 459 -17.25 -4.51 -9.91
N PRO A 460 -18.49 -4.10 -9.58
CA PRO A 460 -19.65 -4.98 -9.68
C PRO A 460 -19.90 -5.50 -11.09
N VAL A 461 -19.64 -4.69 -12.13
CA VAL A 461 -19.78 -5.14 -13.53
C VAL A 461 -18.83 -6.30 -13.81
N ALA A 462 -17.55 -6.16 -13.44
CA ALA A 462 -16.56 -7.20 -13.66
C ALA A 462 -16.92 -8.48 -12.87
N VAL A 463 -17.27 -8.36 -11.59
CA VAL A 463 -17.68 -9.51 -10.77
C VAL A 463 -18.93 -10.17 -11.32
N LEU A 464 -19.94 -9.38 -11.72
CA LEU A 464 -21.18 -9.91 -12.28
C LEU A 464 -20.92 -10.75 -13.54
N MET A 465 -20.03 -10.30 -14.43
CA MET A 465 -19.67 -11.05 -15.63
C MET A 465 -19.04 -12.42 -15.30
N TYR A 466 -18.12 -12.49 -14.32
CA TYR A 466 -17.55 -13.77 -13.89
C TYR A 466 -18.59 -14.67 -13.23
N VAL A 467 -19.46 -14.14 -12.37
CA VAL A 467 -20.46 -14.97 -11.67
C VAL A 467 -21.55 -15.44 -12.63
N HIS A 468 -21.99 -14.60 -13.58
CA HIS A 468 -22.90 -14.98 -14.65
C HIS A 468 -22.35 -16.17 -15.44
N ASP A 469 -21.13 -16.02 -15.97
CA ASP A 469 -20.51 -17.07 -16.78
C ASP A 469 -20.24 -18.34 -15.96
N TYR A 470 -19.91 -18.22 -14.68
CA TYR A 470 -19.74 -19.37 -13.77
C TYR A 470 -21.06 -20.13 -13.61
N TYR A 471 -22.17 -19.42 -13.45
CA TYR A 471 -23.48 -20.03 -13.29
C TYR A 471 -23.93 -20.75 -14.57
N VAL A 472 -23.78 -20.11 -15.73
CA VAL A 472 -24.07 -20.72 -17.04
C VAL A 472 -23.26 -22.01 -17.23
N LEU A 473 -21.96 -21.98 -16.93
CA LEU A 473 -21.09 -23.15 -17.13
C LEU A 473 -21.39 -24.31 -16.18
N ASN A 474 -21.73 -24.05 -14.92
CA ASN A 474 -21.92 -25.11 -13.92
C ASN A 474 -23.36 -25.60 -13.78
N TYR A 475 -24.35 -24.82 -14.19
CA TYR A 475 -25.78 -25.15 -14.04
C TYR A 475 -26.54 -25.27 -15.37
N GLU A 476 -25.98 -24.81 -16.50
CA GLU A 476 -26.62 -24.93 -17.83
C GLU A 476 -25.84 -25.80 -18.83
N ALA A 477 -24.63 -26.27 -18.50
CA ALA A 477 -23.96 -27.25 -19.36
C ALA A 477 -24.83 -28.51 -19.47
N PRO A 478 -25.25 -28.93 -20.69
CA PRO A 478 -25.98 -30.17 -20.85
C PRO A 478 -25.10 -31.31 -20.36
N THR A 479 -25.67 -32.20 -19.56
CA THR A 479 -25.14 -33.53 -19.29
C THR A 479 -24.91 -34.25 -20.63
N VAL A 480 -23.77 -34.03 -21.27
CA VAL A 480 -23.33 -34.83 -22.43
C VAL A 480 -22.56 -36.00 -21.85
N GLY A 481 -23.22 -37.15 -21.75
CA GLY A 481 -22.60 -38.41 -21.35
C GLY A 481 -23.55 -39.32 -20.56
N GLY A 482 -24.61 -39.78 -21.20
CA GLY A 482 -25.57 -40.71 -20.62
C GLY A 482 -26.50 -41.29 -21.68
N ALA A 483 -25.92 -41.95 -22.68
CA ALA A 483 -26.58 -42.92 -23.56
C ALA A 483 -25.54 -43.91 -24.07
#